data_AF-A0A382HEI5-F1
#
_entry.id   AF-A0A382HEI5-F1
#
_cell.length_a   1.000
_cell.length_b   1.000
_cell.length_c   1.000
_cell.angle_alpha   90.00
_cell.angle_beta   90.00
_cell.angle_gamma   90.00
#
_symmetry.space_group_name_H-M   'P 1'
#
loop_
_entity.id
_entity.type
_entity.pdbx_description
1 polymer ?
#
loop_
_entity_poly.entity_id
_entity_poly.type
_entity_poly.pdbx_seq_one_letter_code
_entity_poly.pdbx_strand_id
1 'polypeptide(L)' 'KNYQETELTDDYFIRRKAVDFNVPLLTNIELANRLAEAISRKDLDDLRIKALQEY' A
#
# COMPACT_ATOMS: atom_id res chain seq x y z
N LYS A 1 26.09 11.69 -14.27
CA LYS A 1 24.76 12.10 -13.76
C LYS A 1 24.26 10.91 -12.93
N ASN A 2 24.46 10.93 -11.62
CA ASN A 2 24.28 9.80 -10.70
C ASN A 2 22.80 9.61 -10.28
N TYR A 3 21.90 9.53 -11.25
CA TYR A 3 20.46 9.40 -10.96
C TYR A 3 20.12 8.12 -10.19
N GLN A 4 20.87 7.04 -10.44
CA GLN A 4 20.66 5.75 -9.78
C GLN A 4 20.94 5.79 -8.28
N GLU A 5 21.96 6.52 -7.83
CA GLU A 5 22.27 6.63 -6.40
C GLU A 5 21.19 7.43 -5.66
N THR A 6 20.68 8.49 -6.29
CA THR A 6 19.58 9.29 -5.74
C THR A 6 18.30 8.47 -5.63
N GLU A 7 17.91 7.76 -6.70
CA GLU A 7 16.71 6.90 -6.68
C GLU A 7 16.79 5.81 -5.62
N LEU A 8 17.94 5.12 -5.50
CA LEU A 8 18.15 4.10 -4.46
C LEU A 8 18.05 4.68 -3.04
N THR A 9 18.57 5.91 -2.86
CA THR A 9 18.54 6.60 -1.57
C THR A 9 17.13 7.05 -1.22
N ASP A 10 16.39 7.59 -2.17
CA ASP A 10 15.01 8.02 -2.00
C ASP A 10 14.11 6.81 -1.68
N ASP A 11 14.27 5.69 -2.39
CA ASP A 11 13.58 4.44 -2.11
C ASP A 11 13.81 3.95 -0.68
N TYR A 12 15.05 4.04 -0.19
CA TYR A 12 15.37 3.70 1.19
C TYR A 12 14.65 4.61 2.18
N PHE A 13 14.68 5.93 1.95
CA PHE A 13 14.03 6.88 2.84
C PHE A 13 12.51 6.69 2.89
N ILE A 14 11.86 6.45 1.75
CA ILE A 14 10.42 6.18 1.68
C ILE A 14 10.06 4.94 2.51
N ARG A 15 10.78 3.83 2.33
CA ARG A 15 10.54 2.59 3.10
C ARG A 15 10.78 2.77 4.59
N ARG A 16 11.84 3.51 4.96
CA ARG A 16 12.18 3.78 6.37
C ARG A 16 11.08 4.61 7.04
N LYS A 17 10.62 5.68 6.38
CA LYS A 17 9.55 6.53 6.89
C LYS A 17 8.23 5.77 7.03
N ALA A 18 7.90 4.89 6.09
CA ALA A 18 6.71 4.04 6.18
C ALA A 18 6.72 3.18 7.46
N VAL A 19 7.86 2.56 7.79
CA VAL A 19 8.04 1.79 9.03
C VAL A 19 7.97 2.69 10.26
N ASP A 20 8.68 3.82 10.26
CA ASP A 20 8.74 4.74 11.41
C ASP A 20 7.33 5.27 11.79
N PHE A 21 6.41 5.39 10.82
CA PHE A 21 5.05 5.89 11.03
C PHE A 21 3.96 4.81 11.00
N ASN A 22 4.31 3.52 10.96
CA ASN A 22 3.35 2.42 10.80
C ASN A 22 2.39 2.61 9.60
N VAL A 23 2.88 3.19 8.50
CA VAL A 23 2.12 3.36 7.25
C VAL A 23 2.40 2.17 6.34
N PRO A 24 1.39 1.36 5.96
CA PRO A 24 1.58 0.28 5.00
C PRO A 24 2.04 0.79 3.63
N LEU A 25 3.07 0.15 3.06
CA LEU A 25 3.59 0.48 1.73
C LEU A 25 3.35 -0.68 0.74
N LEU A 26 2.73 -0.38 -0.40
CA LEU A 26 2.57 -1.33 -1.50
C LEU A 26 3.80 -1.25 -2.42
N THR A 27 4.62 -2.29 -2.42
CA THR A 27 5.85 -2.33 -3.23
C THR A 27 5.70 -3.09 -4.54
N ASN A 28 4.51 -3.65 -4.80
CA ASN A 28 4.17 -4.34 -6.04
C ASN A 28 3.07 -3.54 -6.76
N ILE A 29 3.39 -3.06 -7.96
CA ILE A 29 2.48 -2.22 -8.76
C ILE A 29 1.26 -2.98 -9.26
N GLU A 30 1.39 -4.28 -9.57
CA GLU A 30 0.26 -5.11 -9.97
C GLU A 30 -0.74 -5.28 -8.82
N LEU A 31 -0.25 -5.56 -7.62
CA LEU A 31 -1.10 -5.63 -6.42
C LEU A 31 -1.80 -4.29 -6.14
N ALA A 32 -1.07 -3.17 -6.27
CA ALA A 32 -1.64 -1.84 -6.07
C ALA A 32 -2.77 -1.55 -7.06
N ASN A 33 -2.57 -1.88 -8.34
CA ASN A 33 -3.59 -1.71 -9.38
C ASN A 33 -4.83 -2.57 -9.11
N ARG A 34 -4.64 -3.85 -8.75
CA ARG A 34 -5.75 -4.74 -8.41
C ARG A 34 -6.53 -4.26 -7.19
N LEU A 35 -5.83 -3.76 -6.17
CA LEU A 35 -6.47 -3.19 -4.99
C LEU A 35 -7.29 -1.94 -5.34
N ALA A 36 -6.73 -1.01 -6.12
CA ALA A 36 -7.43 0.19 -6.56
C ALA A 36 -8.68 -0.16 -7.40
N GLU A 37 -8.56 -1.11 -8.32
CA GLU A 37 -9.69 -1.61 -9.13
C GLU A 37 -10.78 -2.21 -8.24
N ALA A 38 -10.40 -3.09 -7.30
CA ALA A 38 -11.35 -3.73 -6.40
C ALA A 38 -12.10 -2.72 -5.52
N ILE A 39 -11.38 -1.73 -4.96
CA ILE A 39 -11.99 -0.69 -4.13
C ILE A 39 -12.92 0.20 -4.97
N SER A 40 -12.53 0.54 -6.21
CA SER A 40 -13.36 1.39 -7.09
C SER A 40 -14.70 0.77 -7.48
N ARG A 41 -14.81 -0.56 -7.38
CA ARG A 41 -16.01 -1.35 -7.74
C ARG A 41 -16.84 -1.77 -6.53
N LYS A 42 -16.41 -1.42 -5.31
CA LYS A 42 -17.07 -1.82 -4.07
C LYS A 42 -17.87 -0.66 -3.50
N ASP A 43 -19.16 -0.90 -3.30
CA ASP A 43 -20.00 0.03 -2.56
C ASP A 43 -19.70 -0.07 -1.06
N LEU A 44 -19.91 1.03 -0.32
CA LEU A 44 -19.71 1.05 1.13
C LEU A 44 -20.61 0.03 1.84
N ASP A 45 -21.81 -0.22 1.32
CA ASP A 45 -22.76 -1.18 1.87
C ASP A 45 -22.29 -2.64 1.74
N ASP A 46 -21.38 -2.92 0.79
CA ASP A 46 -20.74 -4.23 0.62
C ASP A 46 -19.63 -4.49 1.66
N LEU A 47 -19.07 -3.43 2.26
CA LEU A 47 -17.96 -3.50 3.21
C LEU A 47 -18.46 -3.77 4.63
N ARG A 48 -19.08 -4.94 4.81
CA ARG A 48 -19.58 -5.38 6.12
C ARG A 48 -18.44 -5.78 7.06
N ILE A 49 -18.48 -5.24 8.27
CA ILE A 49 -17.62 -5.70 9.37
C ILE A 49 -18.16 -7.05 9.83
N LYS A 50 -17.35 -8.11 9.67
CA LYS A 50 -17.65 -9.41 10.26
C LYS A 50 -17.43 -9.37 11.78
N ALA A 51 -18.24 -10.10 12.53
CA ALA A 51 -17.98 -10.26 13.95
C ALA A 51 -16.69 -11.07 14.16
N LEU A 52 -15.95 -10.79 15.24
CA LEU A 52 -14.67 -11.44 15.52
C LEU A 52 -14.80 -12.97 15.66
N GLN A 53 -15.99 -13.43 16.05
CA GLN A 53 -16.34 -14.85 16.19
C GLN A 53 -16.65 -15.54 14.84
N GLU A 54 -16.70 -14.80 13.73
CA GLU A 54 -16.96 -15.30 12.37
C GLU A 54 -15.69 -15.43 11.50
N TYR A 55 -14.50 -15.21 12.09
CA TYR A 55 -13.18 -15.44 11.49
C TYR A 55 -12.59 -16.77 11.96
#